data_AF-A0A2M7EJ64-F1
#
_entry.id   AF-A0A2M7EJ64-F1
#
_cell.length_a   1.000
_cell.length_b   1.000
_cell.length_c   1.000
_cell.angle_alpha   90.00
_cell.angle_beta   90.00
_cell.angle_gamma   90.00
#
_symmetry.space_group_name_H-M   'P 1'
#
loop_
_entity.id
_entity.type
_entity.pdbx_description
1 polymer ?
#
loop_
_entity_poly.entity_id
_entity_poly.type
_entity_poly.pdbx_seq_one_letter_code
_entity_poly.pdbx_strand_id
1 'polypeptide(L)'
;MGPGSGIFFSRALDKAGLTLNKNTIPGEQSSPFYPSGVRLGTPAATSRGMKEKDMKKIGAYMGRVLDVIKSYRLPTDKETRLKLL
;
A
#
# COMPACT_ATOMS: atom_id res chain seq x y z
N MET A 1 3.77 7.05 8.83
CA MET A 1 3.97 5.59 8.59
C MET A 1 5.35 5.19 9.07
N GLY A 2 5.60 3.88 9.19
CA GLY A 2 6.85 3.30 9.72
C GLY A 2 6.99 1.85 9.25
N PRO A 3 7.90 1.05 9.84
CA PRO A 3 8.12 -0.33 9.42
C PRO A 3 6.83 -1.17 9.33
N GLY A 4 6.66 -1.91 8.24
CA GLY A 4 5.51 -2.77 7.98
C GLY A 4 4.23 -2.06 7.50
N SER A 5 4.35 -0.79 7.15
CA SER A 5 3.21 0.01 6.69
C SER A 5 2.65 -0.39 5.33
N GLY A 6 3.38 -1.16 4.52
CA GLY A 6 2.97 -1.59 3.19
C GLY A 6 1.73 -2.47 3.20
N ILE A 7 1.49 -3.20 4.31
CA ILE A 7 0.26 -3.99 4.47
C ILE A 7 -0.98 -3.10 4.57
N PHE A 8 -0.93 -2.07 5.43
CA PHE A 8 -2.07 -1.19 5.62
C PHE A 8 -2.38 -0.45 4.33
N PHE A 9 -1.35 0.01 3.62
CA PHE A 9 -1.53 0.72 2.35
C PHE A 9 -2.11 -0.17 1.26
N SER A 10 -1.56 -1.38 1.08
CA SER A 10 -2.09 -2.36 0.13
C SER A 10 -3.56 -2.68 0.39
N ARG A 11 -3.94 -2.93 1.65
CA ARG A 11 -5.33 -3.24 2.02
C ARG A 11 -6.28 -2.06 1.88
N ALA A 12 -5.84 -0.87 2.24
CA ALA A 12 -6.67 0.33 2.13
C ALA A 12 -6.93 0.69 0.66
N LEU A 13 -5.92 0.53 -0.19
CA LEU A 13 -6.08 0.70 -1.64
C LEU A 13 -6.98 -0.37 -2.24
N ASP A 14 -6.86 -1.63 -1.81
CA ASP A 14 -7.74 -2.70 -2.28
C ASP A 14 -9.22 -2.43 -1.94
N LYS A 15 -9.49 -1.93 -0.72
CA LYS A 15 -10.83 -1.43 -0.32
C LYS A 15 -11.31 -0.25 -1.17
N ALA A 16 -10.40 0.56 -1.70
CA ALA A 16 -10.70 1.68 -2.59
C ALA A 16 -10.77 1.26 -4.08
N GLY A 17 -10.68 -0.04 -4.39
CA GLY A 17 -10.71 -0.57 -5.76
C GLY A 17 -9.38 -0.45 -6.52
N LEU A 18 -8.27 -0.14 -5.82
CA LEU A 18 -6.93 -0.05 -6.37
C LEU A 18 -6.08 -1.24 -5.89
N THR A 19 -6.09 -2.33 -6.63
CA THR A 19 -5.35 -3.54 -6.26
C THR A 19 -3.86 -3.43 -6.60
N LEU A 20 -2.99 -3.73 -5.64
CA LEU A 20 -1.54 -3.78 -5.80
C LEU A 20 -0.90 -4.81 -4.86
N ASN A 21 0.42 -5.01 -5.02
CA ASN A 21 1.18 -5.96 -4.20
C ASN A 21 2.03 -5.24 -3.15
N LYS A 22 1.98 -5.71 -1.89
CA LYS A 22 2.92 -5.31 -0.83
C LYS A 22 4.30 -5.88 -1.11
N ASN A 23 5.37 -5.09 -0.98
CA ASN A 23 6.72 -5.48 -1.36
C ASN A 23 7.78 -4.83 -0.46
N THR A 24 8.87 -5.53 -0.18
CA THR A 24 10.01 -4.97 0.57
C THR A 24 10.66 -3.82 -0.19
N ILE A 25 11.33 -2.94 0.55
CA ILE A 25 12.11 -1.81 0.02
C ILE A 25 13.60 -1.97 0.36
N PRO A 26 14.50 -1.28 -0.34
CA PRO A 26 15.91 -1.23 0.07
C PRO A 26 16.05 -0.75 1.52
N GLY A 27 16.85 -1.46 2.32
CA GLY A 27 17.02 -1.14 3.75
C GLY A 27 15.81 -1.48 4.62
N GLU A 28 14.95 -2.43 4.19
CA GLU A 28 13.79 -2.89 4.95
C GLU A 28 14.17 -3.28 6.39
N GLN A 29 13.47 -2.68 7.36
CA GLN A 29 13.64 -2.97 8.79
C GLN A 29 12.57 -3.91 9.33
N SER A 30 11.49 -4.13 8.58
CA SER A 30 10.42 -5.06 8.95
C SER A 30 10.62 -6.45 8.34
N SER A 31 9.81 -7.40 8.80
CA SER A 31 9.82 -8.76 8.27
C SER A 31 9.35 -8.79 6.82
N PRO A 32 9.86 -9.70 5.96
CA PRO A 32 9.35 -9.90 4.60
C PRO A 32 7.83 -10.21 4.52
N PHE A 33 7.25 -10.77 5.58
CA PHE A 33 5.80 -10.99 5.67
C PHE A 33 5.00 -9.71 5.93
N TYR A 34 5.65 -8.71 6.54
CA TYR A 34 5.10 -7.42 6.87
C TYR A 34 5.95 -6.30 6.24
N PRO A 35 6.03 -6.20 4.90
CA PRO A 35 6.91 -5.23 4.26
C PRO A 35 6.41 -3.79 4.42
N SER A 36 7.34 -2.84 4.31
CA SER A 36 7.06 -1.42 4.48
C SER A 36 6.55 -0.73 3.21
N GLY A 37 6.79 -1.32 2.04
CA GLY A 37 6.45 -0.74 0.73
C GLY A 37 5.39 -1.50 -0.06
N VAL A 38 5.13 -0.96 -1.26
CA VAL A 38 4.21 -1.50 -2.26
C VAL A 38 4.84 -1.41 -3.64
N ARG A 39 4.49 -2.34 -4.54
CA ARG A 39 4.89 -2.32 -5.94
C ARG A 39 3.69 -2.01 -6.82
N LEU A 40 3.90 -1.08 -7.75
CA LEU A 40 2.90 -0.60 -8.69
C LEU A 40 3.33 -0.95 -10.11
N GLY A 41 2.35 -1.19 -10.98
CA GLY A 41 2.57 -1.41 -12.40
C GLY A 41 1.47 -0.77 -13.22
N THR A 42 1.86 -0.12 -14.32
CA THR A 42 0.95 0.47 -15.30
C THR A 42 0.46 -0.45 -16.42
N PRO A 43 1.07 -1.63 -16.75
CA PRO A 43 0.65 -2.41 -17.91
C PRO A 43 -0.85 -2.72 -17.98
N ALA A 44 -1.46 -3.16 -16.87
CA ALA A 44 -2.89 -3.49 -16.85
C ALA A 44 -3.79 -2.27 -17.11
N ALA A 45 -3.42 -1.10 -16.58
CA ALA A 45 -4.14 0.15 -16.78
C ALA A 45 -3.96 0.65 -18.22
N THR A 46 -2.73 0.62 -18.73
CA THR A 46 -2.40 1.05 -20.09
C THR A 46 -3.08 0.18 -21.15
N SER A 47 -3.12 -1.15 -20.96
CA SER A 47 -3.85 -2.07 -21.85
C SER A 47 -5.36 -1.83 -21.87
N ARG A 48 -5.92 -1.18 -20.84
CA ARG A 48 -7.33 -0.73 -20.78
C ARG A 48 -7.54 0.69 -21.34
N GLY A 49 -6.52 1.27 -21.96
CA GLY A 49 -6.60 2.57 -22.62
C GLY A 49 -6.32 3.78 -21.72
N MET A 50 -5.98 3.58 -20.45
CA MET A 50 -5.66 4.69 -19.54
C MET A 50 -4.39 5.43 -19.99
N LYS A 51 -4.40 6.76 -19.83
CA LYS A 51 -3.31 7.67 -20.23
C LYS A 51 -2.75 8.46 -19.04
N GLU A 52 -1.82 9.37 -19.32
CA GLU A 52 -1.10 10.17 -18.33
C GLU A 52 -2.06 10.97 -17.42
N LYS A 53 -3.16 11.48 -17.98
CA LYS A 53 -4.19 12.20 -17.22
C LYS A 53 -4.89 11.30 -16.21
N ASP A 54 -5.10 10.02 -16.54
CA ASP A 54 -5.71 9.04 -15.63
C ASP A 54 -4.72 8.63 -14.54
N MET A 55 -3.43 8.48 -14.88
CA MET A 55 -2.38 8.18 -13.91
C MET A 55 -2.26 9.28 -12.84
N LYS A 56 -2.41 10.56 -13.24
CA LYS A 56 -2.47 11.67 -12.28
C LYS A 56 -3.64 11.54 -11.32
N LYS A 57 -4.83 11.14 -11.79
CA LYS A 57 -6.00 10.92 -10.93
C LYS A 57 -5.78 9.75 -9.97
N ILE A 58 -5.25 8.62 -10.47
CA ILE A 58 -4.92 7.46 -9.64
C ILE A 58 -3.94 7.84 -8.54
N GLY A 59 -2.86 8.56 -8.88
CA GLY A 59 -1.89 9.05 -7.89
C GLY A 59 -2.53 9.94 -6.82
N ALA A 60 -3.45 10.83 -7.20
CA ALA A 60 -4.19 11.66 -6.26
C ALA A 60 -5.10 10.82 -5.34
N TYR A 61 -5.78 9.79 -5.87
CA TYR A 61 -6.59 8.86 -5.06
C TYR A 61 -5.73 8.07 -4.08
N MET A 62 -4.56 7.60 -4.51
CA MET A 62 -3.61 6.92 -3.63
C MET A 62 -3.14 7.83 -2.50
N GLY A 63 -2.85 9.10 -2.79
CA GLY A 63 -2.50 10.10 -1.78
C GLY A 63 -3.59 10.29 -0.73
N ARG A 64 -4.85 10.40 -1.16
CA ARG A 64 -6.00 10.50 -0.24
C ARG A 64 -6.12 9.29 0.67
N VAL A 65 -5.94 8.08 0.13
CA VAL A 65 -5.93 6.85 0.94
C VAL A 65 -4.79 6.85 1.95
N LEU A 66 -3.59 7.29 1.52
CA LEU A 66 -2.42 7.40 2.38
C LEU A 66 -2.67 8.33 3.57
N ASP A 67 -3.31 9.48 3.33
CA ASP A 67 -3.63 10.46 4.37
C ASP A 67 -4.56 9.90 5.45
N VAL A 68 -5.51 9.04 5.07
CA VAL A 68 -6.42 8.36 6.00
C VAL A 68 -5.68 7.36 6.88
N ILE A 69 -4.71 6.64 6.31
CA ILE A 69 -4.03 5.55 7.03
C ILE A 69 -2.69 5.95 7.67
N LYS A 70 -2.24 7.20 7.53
CA LYS A 70 -0.90 7.65 7.96
C LYS A 70 -0.63 7.44 9.44
N SER A 71 -1.67 7.36 10.27
CA SER A 71 -1.61 7.12 11.72
C SER A 71 -1.44 5.65 12.09
N TYR A 72 -1.81 4.72 11.21
CA TYR A 72 -1.73 3.29 11.49
C TYR A 72 -0.27 2.83 11.59
N ARG A 73 0.01 2.01 12.61
CA ARG A 73 1.33 1.42 12.86
C ARG A 73 1.15 -0.06 13.08
N LEU A 74 2.13 -0.84 12.63
CA LEU A 74 2.12 -2.27 12.87
C LEU A 74 2.42 -2.50 14.36
N PRO A 75 1.55 -3.18 15.12
CA PRO A 75 1.82 -3.51 16.52
C PRO A 75 3.05 -4.41 16.62
N THR A 76 3.86 -4.22 17.66
CA THR A 76 5.03 -5.05 17.96
C THR A 76 4.61 -6.42 18.52
N ASP A 77 3.55 -6.41 19.33
CA ASP A 77 2.95 -7.61 19.90
C ASP A 77 2.28 -8.50 18.84
N LYS A 78 2.52 -9.81 18.92
CA LYS A 78 2.05 -10.79 17.94
C LYS A 78 0.53 -10.96 18.01
N GLU A 79 -0.03 -10.99 19.20
CA GLU A 79 -1.47 -11.24 19.39
C GLU A 79 -2.30 -10.07 18.87
N THR A 80 -1.89 -8.85 19.20
CA THR A 80 -2.50 -7.60 18.71
C THR A 80 -2.36 -7.47 17.20
N ARG A 81 -1.20 -7.87 16.65
CA ARG A 81 -0.97 -7.87 15.19
C ARG A 81 -1.92 -8.82 14.46
N LEU A 82 -2.15 -10.02 15.00
CA LEU A 82 -3.07 -11.00 14.40
C LEU A 82 -4.53 -10.56 14.48
N LYS A 83 -4.93 -9.81 15.51
CA LYS A 83 -6.30 -9.28 15.63
C LYS A 83 -6.54 -8.09 14.70
N LEU A 84 -5.51 -7.29 14.43
CA LEU A 84 -5.57 -6.12 13.55
C LEU A 84 -5.55 -6.50 12.06
N LEU A 85 -4.91 -7.62 11.73
CA LEU A 85 -4.69 -8.06 10.36
C LEU A 85 -5.74 -9.05 9.90
#